data_AF-A0A0A9HCZ6-F1
#
_entry.id   AF-A0A0A9HCZ6-F1
#
_cell.length_a   1.000
_cell.length_b   1.000
_cell.length_c   1.000
_cell.angle_alpha   90.00
_cell.angle_beta   90.00
_cell.angle_gamma   90.00
#
_symmetry.space_group_name_H-M   'P 1'
#
loop_
_entity.id
_entity.type
_entity.pdbx_description
1 polymer ?
#
loop_
_entity_poly.entity_id
_entity_poly.type
_entity_poly.pdbx_seq_one_letter_code
_entity_poly.pdbx_strand_id
1 'polypeptide(L)'
;MVLIFLGRKDEDVYNGDLNQLFGLVVEKSLQSLVVKGLVEKEKLESFILSVYGPSVAEVKEVVMQNHMFNMNHIKLSETNWDPYDDSEGDGVEDSACSSMNIAKCIRSVLKSLIVCHFGENILDALFACPCCYAP
;
A
#
# COMPACT_ATOMS: atom_id res chain seq x y z
N MET A 1 7.10 24.18 8.17
CA MET A 1 7.01 22.72 8.31
C MET A 1 6.95 22.12 6.91
N VAL A 2 7.66 21.02 6.67
CA VAL A 2 7.58 20.27 5.40
C VAL A 2 7.06 18.89 5.75
N LEU A 3 5.99 18.46 5.08
CA LEU A 3 5.38 17.14 5.25
C LEU A 3 5.45 16.40 3.91
N ILE A 4 5.83 15.13 3.97
CA ILE A 4 5.88 14.22 2.82
C ILE A 4 5.21 12.93 3.29
N PHE A 5 4.17 12.52 2.57
CA PHE A 5 3.39 11.32 2.87
C PHE A 5 2.75 10.80 1.60
N LEU A 6 2.32 9.54 1.64
CA LEU A 6 1.60 8.90 0.55
C LEU A 6 0.22 9.53 0.41
N GLY A 7 -0.13 9.94 -0.79
CA GLY A 7 -1.43 10.53 -1.13
C GLY A 7 -2.07 9.79 -2.30
N ARG A 8 -3.23 10.27 -2.72
CA ARG A 8 -3.91 9.78 -3.93
C ARG A 8 -4.23 10.91 -4.89
N LYS A 9 -4.29 10.57 -6.17
CA LYS A 9 -4.68 11.49 -7.24
C LYS A 9 -6.20 11.57 -7.39
N ASP A 10 -6.85 10.41 -7.33
CA ASP A 10 -8.30 10.30 -7.44
C ASP A 10 -9.00 10.80 -6.17
N GLU A 11 -10.07 11.56 -6.37
CA GLU A 11 -10.89 12.02 -5.25
C GLU A 11 -11.66 10.86 -4.62
N ASP A 12 -12.03 9.86 -5.43
CA ASP A 12 -12.65 8.63 -4.94
C ASP A 12 -11.65 7.81 -4.12
N VAL A 13 -11.98 7.63 -2.85
CA VAL A 13 -11.18 6.88 -1.88
C VAL A 13 -10.93 5.45 -2.38
N TYR A 14 -11.89 4.81 -3.04
CA TYR A 14 -11.79 3.38 -3.39
C TYR A 14 -10.96 3.12 -4.64
N ASN A 15 -10.77 4.13 -5.49
CA ASN A 15 -10.07 3.98 -6.78
C ASN A 15 -8.58 4.36 -6.74
N GLY A 16 -8.05 4.78 -5.58
CA GLY A 16 -6.66 5.22 -5.47
C GLY A 16 -5.60 4.11 -5.53
N ASP A 17 -4.44 4.44 -6.09
CA ASP A 17 -3.29 3.54 -6.28
C ASP A 17 -2.84 2.83 -5.00
N LEU A 18 -2.93 3.49 -3.85
CA LEU A 18 -2.56 2.90 -2.56
C LEU A 18 -3.49 1.75 -2.14
N ASN A 19 -4.79 1.87 -2.44
CA ASN A 19 -5.75 0.81 -2.18
C ASN A 19 -5.56 -0.35 -3.15
N GLN A 20 -5.16 -0.07 -4.39
CA GLN A 20 -4.80 -1.13 -5.31
C GLN A 20 -3.52 -1.85 -4.85
N LEU A 21 -2.47 -1.10 -4.51
CA LEU A 21 -1.19 -1.65 -4.12
C LEU A 21 -1.27 -2.46 -2.82
N PHE A 22 -1.77 -1.86 -1.73
CA PHE A 22 -1.82 -2.53 -0.45
C PHE A 22 -3.06 -3.41 -0.31
N GLY A 23 -4.22 -2.93 -0.73
CA GLY A 23 -5.48 -3.64 -0.61
C GLY A 23 -5.49 -4.92 -1.44
N LEU A 24 -5.25 -4.84 -2.76
CA LEU A 24 -5.36 -6.04 -3.61
C LEU A 24 -4.29 -7.09 -3.28
N VAL A 25 -3.04 -6.67 -3.05
CA VAL A 25 -1.93 -7.61 -2.81
C VAL A 25 -2.12 -8.33 -1.47
N VAL A 26 -2.44 -7.58 -0.42
CA VAL A 26 -2.60 -8.15 0.93
C VAL A 26 -3.90 -8.93 1.03
N GLU A 27 -5.01 -8.40 0.49
CA GLU A 27 -6.31 -9.05 0.53
C GLU A 27 -6.31 -10.36 -0.26
N LYS A 28 -5.87 -10.36 -1.52
CA LYS A 28 -5.84 -11.59 -2.35
C LYS A 28 -4.94 -12.65 -1.73
N SER A 29 -3.78 -12.25 -1.20
CA SER A 29 -2.86 -13.20 -0.56
C SER A 29 -3.43 -13.74 0.75
N LEU A 30 -4.05 -12.89 1.60
CA LEU A 30 -4.72 -13.36 2.82
C LEU A 30 -5.92 -14.26 2.50
N GLN A 31 -6.74 -13.92 1.50
CA GLN A 31 -7.84 -14.77 1.05
C GLN A 31 -7.35 -16.15 0.59
N SER A 32 -6.22 -16.20 -0.14
CA SER A 32 -5.59 -17.47 -0.52
C SER A 32 -5.17 -18.29 0.72
N LEU A 33 -4.67 -17.64 1.76
CA LEU A 33 -4.30 -18.30 3.02
C LEU A 33 -5.53 -18.81 3.79
N VAL A 34 -6.66 -18.09 3.73
CA VAL A 34 -7.93 -18.57 4.29
C VAL A 34 -8.42 -19.83 3.58
N VAL A 35 -8.39 -19.85 2.24
CA VAL A 35 -8.76 -21.04 1.45
C VAL A 35 -7.87 -22.23 1.76
N LYS A 36 -6.59 -22.01 2.05
CA LYS A 36 -5.62 -23.05 2.48
C LYS A 36 -5.77 -23.46 3.95
N GLY A 37 -6.65 -22.82 4.72
CA GLY A 37 -6.85 -23.08 6.15
C GLY A 37 -5.72 -22.59 7.05
N LEU A 38 -4.85 -21.70 6.55
CA LEU A 38 -3.73 -21.13 7.32
C LEU A 38 -4.14 -19.88 8.11
N VAL A 39 -5.25 -19.25 7.71
CA VAL A 39 -5.83 -18.08 8.38
C VAL A 39 -7.33 -18.31 8.57
N GLU A 40 -7.84 -17.98 9.75
CA GLU A 40 -9.27 -18.01 10.04
C GLU A 40 -9.99 -16.89 9.30
N LYS A 41 -11.18 -17.16 8.75
CA LYS A 41 -11.94 -16.17 7.98
C LYS A 41 -12.30 -14.96 8.83
N GLU A 42 -12.64 -15.19 10.10
CA GLU A 42 -13.01 -14.17 11.08
C GLU A 42 -11.82 -13.23 11.38
N LYS A 43 -10.60 -13.75 11.36
CA LYS A 43 -9.39 -12.93 11.51
C LYS A 43 -9.14 -12.06 10.28
N LEU A 44 -9.43 -12.56 9.08
CA LEU A 44 -9.37 -11.74 7.87
C LEU A 44 -10.42 -10.64 7.89
N GLU A 45 -11.67 -10.96 8.24
CA GLU A 45 -12.79 -9.99 8.29
C GLU A 45 -12.59 -8.89 9.35
N SER A 46 -11.84 -9.17 10.41
CA SER A 46 -11.50 -8.19 11.46
C SER A 46 -10.21 -7.40 11.19
N PHE A 47 -9.48 -7.72 10.12
CA PHE A 47 -8.25 -7.04 9.78
C PHE A 47 -8.54 -5.70 9.09
N ILE A 48 -8.07 -4.60 9.68
CA ILE A 48 -8.17 -3.26 9.09
C ILE A 48 -6.77 -2.75 8.79
N LEU A 49 -6.53 -2.46 7.51
CA LEU A 49 -5.30 -1.80 7.09
C LEU A 49 -5.37 -0.31 7.48
N SER A 50 -4.55 0.09 8.47
CA SER A 50 -4.49 1.47 8.96
C SER A 50 -3.60 2.36 8.08
N VAL A 51 -3.86 2.35 6.77
CA VAL A 51 -3.15 3.18 5.78
C VAL A 51 -4.20 4.01 5.05
N TYR A 52 -3.99 5.33 5.02
CA TYR A 52 -4.88 6.25 4.32
C TYR A 52 -4.05 7.24 3.53
N GLY A 53 -4.27 7.26 2.21
CA GLY A 53 -3.68 8.27 1.34
C GLY A 53 -4.70 9.36 1.05
N PRO A 54 -4.57 10.56 1.64
CA PRO A 54 -5.50 11.64 1.39
C PRO A 54 -5.33 12.24 0.00
N SER A 55 -6.40 12.84 -0.54
CA SER A 55 -6.31 13.66 -1.75
C SER A 55 -5.73 15.03 -1.42
N VAL A 56 -5.25 15.75 -2.44
CA VAL A 56 -4.79 17.14 -2.28
C VAL A 56 -5.90 18.04 -1.74
N ALA A 57 -7.16 17.77 -2.10
CA ALA A 57 -8.32 18.52 -1.62
C ALA A 57 -8.54 18.31 -0.12
N GLU A 58 -8.50 17.06 0.35
CA GLU A 58 -8.65 16.72 1.78
C GLU A 58 -7.56 17.35 2.64
N VAL A 59 -6.30 17.29 2.19
CA VAL A 59 -5.19 17.92 2.90
C VAL A 59 -5.38 19.44 3.00
N LYS A 60 -5.79 20.10 1.91
CA LYS A 60 -6.08 21.53 1.91
C LYS A 60 -7.20 21.88 2.87
N GLU A 61 -8.29 21.13 2.84
CA GLU A 61 -9.44 21.35 3.72
C GLU A 61 -9.05 21.28 5.19
N VAL A 62 -8.35 20.21 5.60
CA VAL A 62 -7.93 20.03 7.00
C VAL A 62 -6.98 21.15 7.45
N VAL A 63 -6.01 21.54 6.61
CA VAL A 63 -5.07 22.62 6.97
C VAL A 63 -5.80 23.95 7.11
N MET A 64 -6.71 24.27 6.19
CA MET A 64 -7.50 25.50 6.25
C MET A 64 -8.44 25.54 7.46
N GLN A 65 -9.11 24.44 7.77
CA GLN A 65 -10.01 24.33 8.93
C GLN A 65 -9.28 24.51 10.27
N ASN A 66 -8.03 24.08 10.38
CA ASN A 66 -7.28 24.19 11.62
C ASN A 66 -6.82 25.63 11.94
N HIS A 67 -6.74 26.55 10.97
CA HIS A 67 -6.30 27.94 11.13
C HIS A 67 -4.92 28.14 11.82
N MET A 68 -4.18 27.06 12.07
CA MET A 68 -2.88 27.08 12.77
C MET A 68 -1.69 27.23 11.81
N PHE A 69 -1.90 26.91 10.52
CA PHE A 69 -0.84 26.89 9.53
C PHE A 69 -1.30 27.54 8.23
N ASN A 70 -0.40 28.30 7.60
CA ASN A 70 -0.57 28.77 6.24
C ASN A 70 0.13 27.80 5.27
N MET A 71 -0.59 27.38 4.24
CA MET A 71 -0.06 26.47 3.22
C MET A 71 0.69 27.25 2.14
N ASN A 72 2.02 27.17 2.16
CA ASN A 72 2.86 27.83 1.14
C ASN A 72 2.86 27.09 -0.19
N HIS A 73 2.91 25.76 -0.16
CA HIS A 73 3.01 24.93 -1.35
C HIS A 73 2.49 23.52 -1.06
N ILE A 74 1.82 22.92 -2.04
CA ILE A 74 1.40 21.53 -2.04
C ILE A 74 1.61 20.96 -3.44
N LYS A 75 2.23 19.79 -3.52
CA LYS A 75 2.52 19.10 -4.77
C LYS A 75 2.26 17.61 -4.57
N LEU A 76 1.54 17.04 -5.53
CA LEU A 76 1.44 15.60 -5.72
C LEU A 76 2.44 15.20 -6.80
N SER A 77 3.10 14.06 -6.64
CA SER A 77 4.01 13.51 -7.64
C SER A 77 3.83 12.00 -7.67
N GLU A 78 3.70 11.46 -8.88
CA GLU A 78 3.68 10.02 -9.11
C GLU A 78 5.14 9.54 -9.16
N THR A 79 5.39 8.37 -8.61
CA THR A 79 6.74 7.79 -8.53
C THR A 79 6.60 6.28 -8.66
N ASN A 80 7.59 5.66 -9.30
CA ASN A 80 7.64 4.21 -9.40
C ASN A 80 7.70 3.57 -8.00
N TRP A 81 6.92 2.52 -7.79
CA TRP A 81 6.92 1.76 -6.53
C TRP A 81 8.14 0.85 -6.40
N ASP A 82 8.79 0.49 -7.52
CA ASP A 82 10.05 -0.21 -7.50
C ASP A 82 11.20 0.74 -7.18
N PRO A 83 11.86 0.59 -6.03
CA PRO A 83 12.95 1.48 -5.61
C PRO A 83 14.21 1.36 -6.45
N TYR A 84 14.31 0.38 -7.35
CA TYR A 84 15.47 0.17 -8.22
C TYR A 84 15.18 0.44 -9.70
N ASP A 85 13.96 0.83 -10.03
CA ASP A 85 13.57 1.19 -11.38
C ASP A 85 13.66 2.70 -11.56
N ASP A 86 14.81 3.13 -12.07
CA ASP A 86 15.11 4.52 -12.41
C ASP A 86 14.64 4.88 -13.84
N SER A 87 13.86 4.01 -14.50
CA SER A 87 13.38 4.28 -15.86
C SER A 87 12.28 5.35 -15.86
N GLU A 88 12.43 6.33 -16.74
CA GLU A 88 11.49 7.44 -16.93
C GLU A 88 10.31 7.07 -17.88
N GLY A 89 10.02 5.77 -18.06
CA GLY A 89 9.05 5.28 -19.03
C GLY A 89 8.24 4.08 -18.54
N ASP A 90 7.08 3.85 -19.15
CA ASP A 90 6.11 2.77 -18.81
C ASP A 90 6.60 1.34 -19.18
N GLY A 91 7.89 1.20 -19.47
CA GLY A 91 8.50 -0.03 -19.97
C GLY A 91 9.22 -0.76 -18.85
N VAL A 92 8.56 -1.75 -18.24
CA VAL A 92 9.20 -2.59 -17.22
C VAL A 92 10.15 -3.58 -17.91
N GLU A 93 11.44 -3.27 -17.93
CA GLU A 93 12.49 -4.08 -18.57
C GLU A 93 12.61 -5.49 -17.94
N ASP A 94 12.21 -5.64 -16.67
CA ASP A 94 12.10 -6.92 -15.95
C ASP A 94 10.97 -6.89 -14.89
N SER A 95 9.74 -7.19 -15.32
CA SER A 95 8.54 -7.14 -14.45
C SER A 95 8.57 -8.11 -13.28
N ALA A 96 9.34 -9.20 -13.37
CA ALA A 96 9.48 -10.17 -12.30
C ALA A 96 10.38 -9.64 -11.18
N CYS A 97 11.51 -8.99 -11.51
CA CYS A 97 12.35 -8.34 -10.51
C CYS A 97 11.63 -7.17 -9.85
N SER A 98 10.93 -6.36 -10.63
CA SER A 98 10.23 -5.18 -10.14
C SER A 98 9.12 -5.51 -9.15
N SER A 99 8.25 -6.46 -9.51
CA SER A 99 7.20 -6.95 -8.60
C SER A 99 7.77 -7.54 -7.31
N MET A 100 8.91 -8.23 -7.36
CA MET A 100 9.57 -8.76 -6.17
C MET A 100 10.15 -7.66 -5.27
N ASN A 101 10.67 -6.58 -5.84
CA ASN A 101 11.15 -5.43 -5.08
C ASN A 101 9.99 -4.70 -4.39
N ILE A 102 8.89 -4.46 -5.11
CA ILE A 102 7.66 -3.88 -4.57
C ILE A 102 7.11 -4.75 -3.43
N ALA A 103 7.03 -6.08 -3.62
CA ALA A 103 6.56 -7.00 -2.60
C ALA A 103 7.44 -6.97 -1.33
N LYS A 104 8.77 -6.86 -1.47
CA LYS A 104 9.69 -6.70 -0.33
C LYS A 104 9.46 -5.37 0.40
N CYS A 105 9.23 -4.28 -0.32
CA CYS A 105 8.90 -2.97 0.28
C CYS A 105 7.59 -3.04 1.08
N ILE A 106 6.52 -3.58 0.47
CA ILE A 106 5.22 -3.77 1.13
C ILE A 106 5.37 -4.67 2.37
N ARG A 107 6.11 -5.78 2.25
CA ARG A 107 6.41 -6.67 3.37
C ARG A 107 7.06 -5.91 4.52
N SER A 108 8.07 -5.08 4.24
CA SER A 108 8.77 -4.31 5.26
C SER A 108 7.82 -3.37 6.02
N VAL A 109 6.96 -2.64 5.28
CA VAL A 109 6.02 -1.67 5.85
C VAL A 109 4.92 -2.35 6.68
N LEU A 110 4.36 -3.45 6.17
CA LEU A 110 3.21 -4.11 6.79
C LEU A 110 3.59 -5.22 7.77
N LYS A 111 4.87 -5.63 7.85
CA LYS A 111 5.32 -6.75 8.68
C LYS A 111 4.75 -6.67 10.10
N SER A 112 4.97 -5.55 10.78
CA SER A 112 4.57 -5.39 12.17
C SER A 112 3.06 -5.51 12.35
N LEU A 113 2.28 -4.92 11.44
CA LEU A 113 0.82 -4.98 11.47
C LEU A 113 0.32 -6.42 11.27
N ILE A 114 0.89 -7.12 10.29
CA ILE A 114 0.52 -8.50 9.97
C ILE A 114 0.89 -9.45 11.12
N VAL A 115 2.09 -9.31 11.68
CA VAL A 115 2.56 -10.15 12.80
C VAL A 115 1.69 -9.94 14.04
N CYS A 116 1.34 -8.69 14.36
CA CYS A 116 0.49 -8.40 15.51
C CYS A 116 -0.91 -9.04 15.40
N HIS A 117 -1.47 -9.13 14.19
CA HIS A 117 -2.84 -9.62 13.99
C HIS A 117 -2.92 -11.13 13.70
N PHE A 118 -2.01 -11.64 12.86
CA PHE A 118 -2.06 -13.02 12.37
C PHE A 118 -0.93 -13.92 12.89
N GLY A 119 0.12 -13.33 13.50
CA GLY A 119 1.31 -14.04 13.94
C GLY A 119 2.41 -14.13 12.87
N GLU A 120 3.63 -14.45 13.29
CA GLU A 120 4.82 -14.45 12.42
C GLU A 120 4.80 -15.58 11.36
N ASN A 121 4.15 -16.70 11.68
CA ASN A 121 4.14 -17.92 10.87
C ASN A 121 3.52 -17.72 9.47
N ILE A 122 2.70 -16.68 9.28
CA ILE A 122 2.00 -16.44 8.00
C ILE A 122 2.78 -15.57 7.03
N LEU A 123 3.83 -14.85 7.48
CA LEU A 123 4.52 -13.85 6.66
C LEU A 123 5.12 -14.46 5.39
N ASP A 124 5.82 -15.59 5.52
CA ASP A 124 6.47 -16.22 4.38
C ASP A 124 5.45 -16.76 3.39
N ALA A 125 4.36 -17.36 3.89
CA ALA A 125 3.28 -17.85 3.04
C ALA A 125 2.53 -16.71 2.32
N LEU A 126 2.39 -15.55 2.97
CA LEU A 126 1.70 -14.39 2.41
C LEU A 126 2.47 -13.78 1.23
N PHE A 127 3.78 -13.59 1.39
CA PHE A 127 4.63 -12.94 0.37
C PHE A 127 5.27 -13.92 -0.63
N ALA A 128 5.18 -15.23 -0.39
CA ALA A 128 5.53 -16.24 -1.39
C ALA A 128 4.40 -16.51 -2.40
N CYS A 129 3.20 -15.97 -2.19
CA CYS A 129 2.06 -16.22 -3.05
C CYS A 129 2.28 -15.60 -4.45
N PRO A 130 2.06 -16.34 -5.55
CA PRO A 130 2.14 -15.83 -6.92
C PRO A 130 1.28 -14.59 -7.18
N CYS A 131 0.21 -14.41 -6.39
CA CYS A 131 -0.67 -13.24 -6.43
C CYS A 131 0.03 -11.93 -6.03
N CYS A 132 1.16 -11.99 -5.33
CA CYS A 132 2.00 -10.82 -5.02
C CYS A 132 2.88 -10.37 -6.20
N TYR A 133 2.93 -11.13 -7.29
CA TYR A 133 3.79 -10.89 -8.45
C TYR A 133 3.00 -10.66 -9.75
N ALA A 134 1.66 -10.58 -9.66
CA ALA A 134 0.81 -10.30 -10.81
C ALA A 134 0.77 -8.77 -11.04
N PRO A 135 1.03 -8.30 -12.27
CA PRO A 135 1.01 -6.88 -12.62
C PRO A 135 -0.39 -6.28 -12.50
#